data_AF-A0A3D3W8T5-F1
#
_entry.id   AF-A0A3D3W8T5-F1
#
_cell.length_a   1.000
_cell.length_b   1.000
_cell.length_c   1.000
_cell.angle_alpha   90.00
_cell.angle_beta   90.00
_cell.angle_gamma   90.00
#
_symmetry.space_group_name_H-M   'P 1'
#
loop_
_entity.id
_entity.type
_entity.pdbx_description
1 polymer ?
#
loop_
_entity_poly.entity_id
_entity_poly.type
_entity_poly.pdbx_seq_one_letter_code
_entity_poly.pdbx_strand_id
1 'polypeptide(L)'
;MTQLSEICNRLKIIAEICEGYATITDLHGMRLHTFDSNGRELEDMKDKVYDLAKLAGETGEIQIGKSQIAQDAQTWAIPWGQYVIAASNISKMERDVRLQQSLSNALPFIARVVGGEAVIFNKDGMRIMSVDASGATNLNYVGTISNSAKRAMEEQMPTFGQSTSTQGALAVRVPITKNFGLGFNNELTVKNENRLFEEVKKYQSARYTLKDIIGESEKITRVKNLCLNASKAS
;
A
#
# COMPACT_ATOMS: atom_id res chain seq x y z
N MET A 1 -8.53 10.16 -45.12
CA MET A 1 -8.18 8.89 -44.46
C MET A 1 -6.97 9.02 -43.53
N THR A 2 -5.91 9.73 -43.91
CA THR A 2 -4.66 9.92 -43.14
C THR A 2 -4.81 10.60 -41.77
N GLN A 3 -5.78 11.51 -41.62
CA GLN A 3 -5.92 12.30 -40.39
C GLN A 3 -6.52 11.48 -39.22
N LEU A 4 -7.54 10.63 -39.48
CA LEU A 4 -8.18 9.83 -38.43
C LEU A 4 -7.27 8.71 -37.91
N SER A 5 -6.49 8.07 -38.80
CA SER A 5 -5.51 7.06 -38.40
C SER A 5 -4.40 7.65 -37.52
N GLU A 6 -3.97 8.88 -37.80
CA GLU A 6 -2.97 9.58 -36.99
C GLU A 6 -3.52 9.92 -35.60
N ILE A 7 -4.78 10.35 -35.53
CA ILE A 7 -5.48 10.61 -34.27
C ILE A 7 -5.58 9.33 -33.44
N CYS A 8 -5.95 8.19 -34.05
CA CYS A 8 -6.02 6.91 -33.34
C CYS A 8 -4.68 6.50 -32.72
N ASN A 9 -3.56 6.72 -33.44
CA ASN A 9 -2.23 6.46 -32.89
C ASN A 9 -1.91 7.37 -31.69
N ARG A 10 -2.28 8.65 -31.74
CA ARG A 10 -2.11 9.58 -30.62
C ARG A 10 -3.00 9.21 -29.43
N LEU A 11 -4.22 8.72 -29.66
CA LEU A 11 -5.13 8.27 -28.59
C LEU A 11 -4.55 7.09 -27.81
N LYS A 12 -3.86 6.15 -28.47
CA LYS A 12 -3.19 5.05 -27.76
C LYS A 12 -2.15 5.55 -26.75
N ILE A 13 -1.38 6.56 -27.13
CA ILE A 13 -0.40 7.22 -26.24
C ILE A 13 -1.13 7.92 -25.09
N ILE A 14 -2.25 8.59 -25.36
CA ILE A 14 -3.04 9.25 -24.31
C ILE A 14 -3.60 8.22 -23.33
N ALA A 15 -4.13 7.09 -23.82
CA ALA A 15 -4.67 6.01 -23.00
C ALA A 15 -3.60 5.39 -22.09
N GLU A 16 -2.40 5.19 -22.63
CA GLU A 16 -1.23 4.72 -21.88
C GLU A 16 -0.84 5.68 -20.76
N ILE A 17 -0.64 6.97 -21.07
CA ILE A 17 -0.22 8.00 -20.10
C ILE A 17 -1.29 8.24 -19.03
N CYS A 18 -2.56 8.25 -19.42
CA CYS A 18 -3.68 8.40 -18.48
C CYS A 18 -3.92 7.13 -17.65
N GLU A 19 -3.26 6.01 -18.00
CA GLU A 19 -3.47 4.70 -17.41
C GLU A 19 -4.97 4.35 -17.39
N GLY A 20 -5.62 4.46 -18.54
CA GLY A 20 -7.05 4.16 -18.68
C GLY A 20 -7.49 4.14 -20.13
N TYR A 21 -8.68 4.65 -20.41
CA TYR A 21 -9.24 4.63 -21.77
C TYR A 21 -9.11 6.00 -22.42
N ALA A 22 -8.81 6.04 -23.71
CA ALA A 22 -8.92 7.23 -24.55
C ALA A 22 -9.86 6.96 -25.71
N THR A 23 -10.78 7.88 -25.95
CA THR A 23 -11.82 7.75 -26.98
C THR A 23 -11.90 9.01 -27.82
N ILE A 24 -12.23 8.83 -29.09
CA ILE A 24 -12.67 9.90 -29.98
C ILE A 24 -14.13 9.68 -30.33
N THR A 25 -14.89 10.76 -30.25
CA THR A 25 -16.31 10.79 -30.53
C THR A 25 -16.63 11.89 -31.54
N ASP A 26 -17.81 11.85 -32.14
CA ASP A 26 -18.38 13.00 -32.83
C ASP A 26 -18.89 14.08 -31.84
N LEU A 27 -19.41 15.19 -32.35
CA LEU A 27 -19.96 16.28 -31.51
C LEU A 27 -21.20 15.87 -30.70
N HIS A 28 -21.86 14.76 -31.04
CA HIS A 28 -23.00 14.21 -30.31
C HIS A 28 -22.56 13.19 -29.25
N GLY A 29 -21.26 12.98 -29.08
CA GLY A 29 -20.67 12.05 -28.12
C GLY A 29 -20.72 10.59 -28.55
N MET A 30 -21.04 10.28 -29.81
CA MET A 30 -21.01 8.89 -30.30
C MET A 30 -19.56 8.43 -30.48
N ARG A 31 -19.18 7.35 -29.79
CA ARG A 31 -17.81 6.82 -29.81
C ARG A 31 -17.47 6.22 -31.17
N LEU A 32 -16.44 6.77 -31.81
CA LEU A 32 -15.91 6.28 -33.09
C LEU A 32 -14.84 5.21 -32.85
N HIS A 33 -13.88 5.51 -31.96
CA HIS A 33 -12.79 4.62 -31.59
C HIS A 33 -12.46 4.81 -30.10
N THR A 34 -12.22 3.71 -29.38
CA THR A 34 -11.82 3.73 -27.97
C THR A 34 -10.66 2.78 -27.76
N PHE A 35 -9.60 3.23 -27.10
CA PHE A 35 -8.40 2.45 -26.82
C PHE A 35 -8.18 2.31 -25.33
N ASP A 36 -7.74 1.13 -24.90
CA ASP A 36 -7.27 0.87 -23.54
C ASP A 36 -5.81 1.30 -23.34
N SER A 37 -5.33 1.21 -22.11
CA SER A 37 -3.96 1.57 -21.74
C SER A 37 -2.88 0.66 -22.34
N ASN A 38 -3.27 -0.46 -22.97
CA ASN A 38 -2.37 -1.36 -23.71
C ASN A 38 -2.42 -1.09 -25.23
N GLY A 39 -3.15 -0.05 -25.66
CA GLY A 39 -3.33 0.30 -27.06
C GLY A 39 -4.29 -0.61 -27.82
N ARG A 40 -5.06 -1.46 -27.13
CA ARG A 40 -6.09 -2.32 -27.72
C ARG A 40 -7.37 -1.52 -27.93
N GLU A 41 -7.99 -1.72 -29.08
CA GLU A 41 -9.28 -1.10 -29.37
C GLU A 41 -10.42 -1.86 -28.66
N LEU A 42 -11.34 -1.11 -28.05
CA LEU A 42 -12.51 -1.60 -27.35
C LEU A 42 -13.73 -1.48 -28.26
N GLU A 43 -13.92 -2.50 -29.11
CA GLU A 43 -15.02 -2.55 -30.10
C GLU A 43 -16.40 -2.51 -29.44
N ASP A 44 -16.54 -3.03 -28.22
CA ASP A 44 -17.78 -3.02 -27.46
C ASP A 44 -18.22 -1.61 -27.03
N MET A 45 -17.31 -0.62 -27.09
CA MET A 45 -17.59 0.78 -26.78
C MET A 45 -18.01 1.58 -28.01
N LYS A 46 -17.82 1.04 -29.21
CA LYS A 46 -18.15 1.71 -30.48
C LYS A 46 -19.65 1.98 -30.58
N ASP A 47 -20.00 3.10 -31.20
CA ASP A 47 -21.38 3.57 -31.43
C ASP A 47 -22.20 3.83 -30.14
N LYS A 48 -21.59 3.71 -28.96
CA LYS A 48 -22.20 4.08 -27.69
C LYS A 48 -21.98 5.57 -27.42
N VAL A 49 -23.00 6.22 -26.85
CA VAL A 49 -22.92 7.62 -26.45
C VAL A 49 -22.07 7.77 -25.19
N TYR A 50 -21.18 8.75 -25.20
CA TYR A 50 -20.43 9.21 -24.04
C TYR A 50 -20.98 10.57 -23.60
N ASP A 51 -21.72 10.61 -22.50
CA ASP A 51 -22.45 11.81 -22.05
C ASP A 51 -21.53 13.00 -21.80
N LEU A 52 -20.34 12.75 -21.23
CA LEU A 52 -19.36 13.83 -20.97
C LEU A 52 -18.81 14.40 -22.28
N ALA A 53 -18.59 13.55 -23.29
CA ALA A 53 -18.13 13.99 -24.60
C ALA A 53 -19.24 14.71 -25.37
N LYS A 54 -20.49 14.23 -25.26
CA LYS A 54 -21.67 14.92 -25.78
C LYS A 54 -21.79 16.32 -25.20
N LEU A 55 -21.69 16.45 -23.87
CA LEU A 55 -21.74 17.75 -23.19
C LEU A 55 -20.62 18.68 -23.66
N ALA A 56 -19.40 18.16 -23.84
CA ALA A 56 -18.27 18.93 -24.36
C ALA A 56 -18.50 19.38 -25.82
N GLY A 57 -19.10 18.53 -26.65
CA GLY A 57 -19.47 18.84 -28.03
C GLY A 57 -20.59 19.89 -28.13
N GLU A 58 -21.59 19.82 -27.24
CA GLU A 58 -22.71 20.77 -27.18
C GLU A 58 -22.29 22.15 -26.66
N THR A 59 -21.41 22.18 -25.66
CA THR A 59 -20.97 23.44 -25.01
C THR A 59 -19.77 24.08 -25.70
N GLY A 60 -18.94 23.30 -26.41
CA GLY A 60 -17.66 23.76 -26.92
C GLY A 60 -16.61 23.98 -25.82
N GLU A 61 -16.88 23.57 -24.59
CA GLU A 61 -16.00 23.72 -23.43
C GLU A 61 -15.39 22.40 -22.97
N ILE A 62 -14.27 22.48 -22.25
CA ILE A 62 -13.64 21.32 -21.61
C ILE A 62 -14.54 20.84 -20.47
N GLN A 63 -14.85 19.55 -20.47
CA GLN A 63 -15.64 18.91 -19.43
C GLN A 63 -14.76 17.99 -18.58
N ILE A 64 -14.98 18.01 -17.27
CA ILE A 64 -14.32 17.12 -16.31
C ILE A 64 -15.41 16.48 -15.45
N GLY A 65 -15.35 15.17 -15.26
CA GLY A 65 -16.37 14.43 -14.53
C GLY A 65 -15.91 13.07 -14.06
N LYS A 66 -16.87 12.29 -13.56
CA LYS A 66 -16.64 10.88 -13.23
C LYS A 66 -16.83 10.01 -14.47
N SER A 67 -16.13 8.89 -14.53
CA SER A 67 -16.35 7.87 -15.55
C SER A 67 -17.75 7.29 -15.43
N GLN A 68 -18.37 6.99 -16.57
CA GLN A 68 -19.63 6.25 -16.64
C GLN A 68 -19.45 4.75 -16.31
N ILE A 69 -18.22 4.25 -16.39
CA ILE A 69 -17.92 2.81 -16.35
C ILE A 69 -17.46 2.40 -14.95
N ALA A 70 -16.66 3.23 -14.27
CA ALA A 70 -16.12 2.92 -12.96
C ALA A 70 -16.36 4.05 -11.96
N GLN A 71 -16.82 3.65 -10.78
CA GLN A 71 -16.99 4.53 -9.62
C GLN A 71 -15.63 5.15 -9.26
N ASP A 72 -15.60 6.48 -9.14
CA ASP A 72 -14.45 7.31 -8.76
C ASP A 72 -13.29 7.43 -9.76
N ALA A 73 -13.37 6.77 -10.93
CA ALA A 73 -12.49 7.11 -12.04
C ALA A 73 -12.80 8.52 -12.56
N GLN A 74 -11.76 9.31 -12.80
CA GLN A 74 -11.85 10.65 -13.35
C GLN A 74 -11.77 10.59 -14.86
N THR A 75 -12.58 11.41 -15.51
CA THR A 75 -12.62 11.58 -16.95
C THR A 75 -12.54 13.06 -17.29
N TRP A 76 -11.89 13.37 -18.41
CA TRP A 76 -12.02 14.66 -19.09
C TRP A 76 -12.45 14.46 -20.54
N ALA A 77 -13.10 15.48 -21.12
CA ALA A 77 -13.46 15.55 -22.53
C ALA A 77 -13.14 16.95 -23.07
N ILE A 78 -12.50 17.01 -24.25
CA ILE A 78 -12.04 18.23 -24.90
C ILE A 78 -12.59 18.25 -26.34
N PRO A 79 -13.37 19.27 -26.70
CA PRO A 79 -13.81 19.44 -28.08
C PRO A 79 -12.63 19.85 -28.97
N TRP A 80 -12.55 19.25 -30.15
CA TRP A 80 -11.48 19.49 -31.11
C TRP A 80 -12.01 19.42 -32.55
N GLY A 81 -12.32 20.60 -33.10
CA GLY A 81 -12.92 20.72 -34.43
C GLY A 81 -14.31 20.06 -34.45
N GLN A 82 -14.46 19.05 -35.31
CA GLN A 82 -15.71 18.27 -35.46
C GLN A 82 -15.76 17.01 -34.58
N TYR A 83 -14.78 16.83 -33.70
CA TYR A 83 -14.65 15.67 -32.83
C TYR A 83 -14.55 16.11 -31.36
N VAL A 84 -14.71 15.15 -30.47
CA VAL A 84 -14.39 15.31 -29.05
C VAL A 84 -13.47 14.18 -28.63
N ILE A 85 -12.35 14.53 -28.00
CA ILE A 85 -11.41 13.57 -27.41
C ILE A 85 -11.71 13.49 -25.92
N ALA A 86 -11.86 12.28 -25.40
CA ALA A 86 -12.03 12.08 -23.97
C ALA A 86 -11.08 10.99 -23.47
N ALA A 87 -10.59 11.14 -22.25
CA ALA A 87 -9.80 10.10 -21.60
C ALA A 87 -10.16 9.94 -20.12
N SER A 88 -9.81 8.78 -19.58
CA SER A 88 -10.09 8.41 -18.19
C SER A 88 -8.91 7.67 -17.56
N ASN A 89 -8.87 7.60 -16.23
CA ASN A 89 -7.86 6.87 -15.46
C ASN A 89 -8.36 5.53 -14.89
N ILE A 90 -9.29 4.88 -15.61
CA ILE A 90 -9.99 3.68 -15.12
C ILE A 90 -9.04 2.51 -14.82
N SER A 91 -8.07 2.21 -15.69
CA SER A 91 -7.15 1.08 -15.50
C SER A 91 -6.27 1.27 -14.27
N LYS A 92 -5.87 2.52 -13.96
CA LYS A 92 -5.14 2.87 -12.74
C LYS A 92 -5.96 2.57 -11.50
N MET A 93 -7.23 2.98 -11.47
CA MET A 93 -8.12 2.73 -10.34
C MET A 93 -8.28 1.22 -10.10
N GLU A 94 -8.53 0.44 -11.16
CA GLU A 94 -8.63 -1.00 -11.04
C GLU A 94 -7.32 -1.64 -10.55
N ARG A 95 -6.17 -1.15 -11.02
CA ARG A 95 -4.85 -1.62 -10.57
C ARG A 95 -4.65 -1.35 -9.08
N ASP A 96 -5.01 -0.16 -8.61
CA ASP A 96 -4.89 0.21 -7.20
C ASP A 96 -5.79 -0.69 -6.33
N VAL A 97 -7.01 -1.00 -6.78
CA VAL A 97 -7.91 -1.96 -6.10
C VAL A 97 -7.29 -3.37 -6.06
N ARG A 98 -6.77 -3.87 -7.19
CA ARG A 98 -6.10 -5.17 -7.23
C ARG A 98 -4.87 -5.22 -6.32
N LEU A 99 -4.09 -4.14 -6.27
CA LEU A 99 -2.93 -4.02 -5.40
C LEU A 99 -3.32 -4.05 -3.92
N GLN A 100 -4.34 -3.29 -3.53
CA GLN A 100 -4.86 -3.31 -2.16
C GLN A 100 -5.36 -4.70 -1.77
N GLN A 101 -6.07 -5.40 -2.67
CA GLN A 101 -6.53 -6.77 -2.42
C GLN A 101 -5.36 -7.75 -2.27
N SER A 102 -4.34 -7.64 -3.13
CA SER A 102 -3.14 -8.47 -3.04
C SER A 102 -2.42 -8.27 -1.71
N LEU A 103 -2.26 -7.02 -1.27
CA LEU A 103 -1.68 -6.69 0.03
C LEU A 103 -2.53 -7.19 1.19
N SER A 104 -3.86 -7.09 1.08
CA SER A 104 -4.80 -7.60 2.09
C SER A 104 -4.61 -9.11 2.27
N ASN A 105 -4.51 -9.85 1.17
CA ASN A 105 -4.23 -11.29 1.18
C ASN A 105 -2.83 -11.61 1.74
N ALA A 106 -1.86 -10.69 1.60
CA ALA A 106 -0.50 -10.84 2.11
C ALA A 106 -0.36 -10.52 3.61
N LEU A 107 -1.28 -9.74 4.20
CA LEU A 107 -1.18 -9.27 5.58
C LEU A 107 -0.91 -10.39 6.62
N PRO A 108 -1.60 -11.55 6.59
CA PRO A 108 -1.34 -12.62 7.57
C PRO A 108 0.10 -13.15 7.51
N PHE A 109 0.67 -13.23 6.30
CA PHE A 109 2.05 -13.67 6.12
C PHE A 109 3.04 -12.63 6.61
N ILE A 110 2.78 -11.35 6.31
CA ILE A 110 3.60 -10.24 6.79
C ILE A 110 3.59 -10.22 8.32
N ALA A 111 2.42 -10.25 8.95
CA ALA A 111 2.24 -10.24 10.40
C ALA A 111 3.00 -11.38 11.09
N ARG A 112 2.97 -12.58 10.50
CA ARG A 112 3.72 -13.74 11.00
C ARG A 112 5.24 -13.56 10.90
N VAL A 113 5.73 -13.03 9.78
CA VAL A 113 7.17 -12.81 9.55
C VAL A 113 7.72 -11.74 10.49
N VAL A 114 7.00 -10.64 10.69
CA VAL A 114 7.43 -9.56 11.58
C VAL A 114 7.25 -9.91 13.06
N GLY A 115 6.52 -10.98 13.36
CA GLY A 115 6.19 -11.37 14.72
C GLY A 115 5.35 -10.30 15.42
N GLY A 116 4.29 -9.82 14.77
CA GLY A 116 3.45 -8.76 15.33
C GLY A 116 2.20 -8.49 14.50
N GLU A 117 1.78 -7.23 14.44
CA GLU A 117 0.60 -6.79 13.69
C GLU A 117 1.00 -6.28 12.30
N ALA A 118 0.16 -6.53 11.29
CA ALA A 118 0.23 -5.91 9.98
C ALA A 118 -1.12 -5.26 9.63
N VAL A 119 -1.07 -4.06 9.04
CA VAL A 119 -2.24 -3.21 8.81
C VAL A 119 -2.21 -2.56 7.42
N ILE A 120 -3.39 -2.36 6.83
CA ILE A 120 -3.58 -1.41 5.73
C ILE A 120 -4.27 -0.18 6.28
N PHE A 121 -3.75 1.01 5.97
CA PHE A 121 -4.35 2.29 6.37
C PHE A 121 -4.68 3.15 5.17
N ASN A 122 -5.70 3.99 5.28
CA ASN A 122 -6.11 4.93 4.23
C ASN A 122 -5.25 6.21 4.22
N LYS A 123 -5.52 7.12 3.29
CA LYS A 123 -4.88 8.44 3.17
C LYS A 123 -4.89 9.28 4.45
N ASP A 124 -5.88 9.09 5.32
CA ASP A 124 -6.03 9.85 6.57
C ASP A 124 -5.26 9.18 7.74
N GLY A 125 -4.55 8.07 7.46
CA GLY A 125 -3.87 7.26 8.46
C GLY A 125 -4.80 6.37 9.28
N MET A 126 -6.06 6.19 8.85
CA MET A 126 -7.05 5.32 9.47
C MET A 126 -6.82 3.86 9.06
N ARG A 127 -6.77 2.94 10.01
CA ARG A 127 -6.63 1.50 9.73
C ARG A 127 -7.90 0.96 9.08
N ILE A 128 -7.79 0.50 7.84
CA ILE A 128 -8.86 -0.18 7.09
C ILE A 128 -8.90 -1.67 7.44
N MET A 129 -7.72 -2.27 7.62
CA MET A 129 -7.56 -3.67 7.94
C MET A 129 -6.42 -3.85 8.93
N SER A 130 -6.57 -4.79 9.86
CA SER A 130 -5.52 -5.19 10.79
C SER A 130 -5.53 -6.70 10.99
N VAL A 131 -4.35 -7.30 10.98
CA VAL A 131 -4.13 -8.74 11.19
C VAL A 131 -2.98 -8.93 12.18
N ASP A 132 -3.16 -9.83 13.15
CA ASP A 132 -2.13 -10.19 14.11
C ASP A 132 -1.21 -11.33 13.61
N ALA A 133 -0.19 -11.69 14.40
CA ALA A 133 0.77 -12.72 14.05
C ALA A 133 0.16 -14.13 13.88
N SER A 134 -1.04 -14.38 14.42
CA SER A 134 -1.79 -15.62 14.20
C SER A 134 -2.49 -15.65 12.84
N GLY A 135 -2.64 -14.49 12.21
CA GLY A 135 -3.42 -14.31 10.98
C GLY A 135 -4.87 -13.93 11.25
N ALA A 136 -5.25 -13.70 12.51
CA ALA A 136 -6.60 -13.28 12.88
C ALA A 136 -6.77 -11.76 12.69
N THR A 137 -7.95 -11.36 12.23
CA THR A 137 -8.30 -9.94 12.09
C THR A 137 -8.45 -9.29 13.45
N ASN A 138 -7.74 -8.19 13.70
CA ASN A 138 -7.85 -7.44 14.94
C ASN A 138 -8.85 -6.28 14.79
N LEU A 139 -10.12 -6.55 15.09
CA LEU A 139 -11.22 -5.59 14.95
C LEU A 139 -11.10 -4.39 15.90
N ASN A 140 -10.38 -4.52 17.02
CA ASN A 140 -10.27 -3.47 18.03
C ASN A 140 -9.51 -2.23 17.52
N TYR A 141 -8.64 -2.41 16.53
CA TYR A 141 -7.84 -1.32 15.97
C TYR A 141 -8.34 -0.83 14.61
N VAL A 142 -9.25 -1.56 13.95
CA VAL A 142 -9.85 -1.08 12.69
C VAL A 142 -10.64 0.21 12.97
N GLY A 143 -10.47 1.21 12.10
CA GLY A 143 -11.06 2.54 12.26
C GLY A 143 -10.24 3.51 13.12
N THR A 144 -9.19 3.06 13.81
CA THR A 144 -8.31 3.95 14.57
C THR A 144 -7.36 4.73 13.64
N ILE A 145 -7.10 5.98 13.98
CA ILE A 145 -6.19 6.87 13.22
C ILE A 145 -4.83 6.90 13.91
N SER A 146 -3.77 6.74 13.12
CA SER A 146 -2.38 6.86 13.57
C SER A 146 -1.75 8.11 12.96
N ASN A 147 -1.33 9.07 13.79
CA ASN A 147 -0.65 10.29 13.31
C ASN A 147 0.62 9.99 12.51
N SER A 148 1.39 8.96 12.89
CA SER A 148 2.56 8.53 12.11
C SER A 148 2.19 7.94 10.75
N ALA A 149 1.00 7.31 10.65
CA ALA A 149 0.50 6.78 9.39
C ALA A 149 -0.03 7.91 8.50
N LYS A 150 -0.78 8.84 9.09
CA LYS A 150 -1.23 10.06 8.41
C LYS A 150 -0.05 10.85 7.86
N ARG A 151 0.99 11.10 8.67
CA ARG A 151 2.23 11.74 8.23
C ARG A 151 2.91 10.99 7.09
N ALA A 152 2.98 9.65 7.16
CA ALA A 152 3.54 8.85 6.08
C ALA A 152 2.76 9.03 4.77
N MET A 153 1.43 9.14 4.83
CA MET A 153 0.59 9.40 3.66
C MET A 153 0.74 10.84 3.14
N GLU A 154 0.79 11.83 4.02
CA GLU A 154 0.93 13.24 3.65
C GLU A 154 2.29 13.53 3.00
N GLU A 155 3.37 13.02 3.58
CA GLU A 155 4.74 13.20 3.08
C GLU A 155 5.10 12.22 1.96
N GLN A 156 4.28 11.19 1.73
CA GLN A 156 4.58 10.05 0.83
C GLN A 156 5.97 9.44 1.12
N MET A 157 6.35 9.38 2.40
CA MET A 157 7.62 8.84 2.88
C MET A 157 7.40 7.82 4.00
N PRO A 158 8.20 6.73 4.06
CA PRO A 158 8.10 5.78 5.16
C PRO A 158 8.37 6.44 6.52
N THR A 159 7.60 6.08 7.53
CA THR A 159 7.84 6.50 8.92
C THR A 159 8.16 5.30 9.81
N PHE A 160 9.11 5.49 10.71
CA PHE A 160 9.52 4.52 11.71
C PHE A 160 9.36 5.13 13.10
N GLY A 161 8.83 4.36 14.03
CA GLY A 161 8.66 4.81 15.40
C GLY A 161 7.95 3.79 16.27
N GLN A 162 7.54 4.19 17.47
CA GLN A 162 6.85 3.28 18.37
C GLN A 162 5.51 2.80 17.79
N SER A 163 5.14 1.57 18.14
CA SER A 163 3.80 1.08 17.89
C SER A 163 2.82 1.79 18.82
N THR A 164 1.67 2.18 18.28
CA THR A 164 0.56 2.69 19.09
C THR A 164 -0.20 1.58 19.80
N SER A 165 -0.04 0.32 19.36
CA SER A 165 -0.73 -0.85 19.94
C SER A 165 0.00 -1.43 21.15
N THR A 166 1.33 -1.37 21.18
CA THR A 166 2.15 -2.01 22.21
C THR A 166 3.37 -1.17 22.56
N GLN A 167 3.54 -0.90 23.85
CA GLN A 167 4.69 -0.19 24.39
C GLN A 167 5.99 -0.96 24.13
N GLY A 168 7.01 -0.28 23.63
CA GLY A 168 8.32 -0.86 23.29
C GLY A 168 8.37 -1.56 21.92
N ALA A 169 7.22 -1.85 21.30
CA ALA A 169 7.20 -2.34 19.93
C ALA A 169 7.53 -1.22 18.95
N LEU A 170 8.26 -1.58 17.89
CA LEU A 170 8.61 -0.69 16.79
C LEU A 170 7.69 -0.99 15.61
N ALA A 171 7.30 0.07 14.91
CA ALA A 171 6.36 0.00 13.82
C ALA A 171 6.83 0.83 12.63
N VAL A 172 6.71 0.25 11.45
CA VAL A 172 6.99 0.88 10.15
C VAL A 172 5.65 1.22 9.50
N ARG A 173 5.54 2.37 8.85
CA ARG A 173 4.43 2.74 7.98
C ARG A 173 5.00 3.13 6.63
N VAL A 174 4.54 2.48 5.56
CA VAL A 174 4.98 2.68 4.19
C VAL A 174 3.79 3.12 3.36
N PRO A 175 3.76 4.34 2.82
CA PRO A 175 2.75 4.70 1.82
C PRO A 175 2.98 3.85 0.56
N ILE A 176 1.92 3.21 0.06
CA ILE A 176 1.98 2.38 -1.15
C ILE A 176 1.45 3.17 -2.33
N THR A 177 0.36 3.90 -2.12
CA THR A 177 -0.23 4.83 -3.08
C THR A 177 -0.58 6.14 -2.38
N LYS A 178 -1.18 7.08 -3.11
CA LYS A 178 -1.78 8.29 -2.50
C LYS A 178 -3.00 7.98 -1.62
N ASN A 179 -3.60 6.80 -1.78
CA ASN A 179 -4.88 6.44 -1.16
C ASN A 179 -4.75 5.49 0.02
N PHE A 180 -3.71 4.66 0.05
CA PHE A 180 -3.47 3.73 1.15
C PHE A 180 -1.98 3.40 1.35
N GLY A 181 -1.66 2.90 2.54
CA GLY A 181 -0.35 2.42 2.92
C GLY A 181 -0.40 1.12 3.72
N LEU A 182 0.78 0.56 3.95
CA LEU A 182 1.02 -0.66 4.71
C LEU A 182 1.75 -0.31 6.01
N GLY A 183 1.31 -0.85 7.13
CA GLY A 183 2.01 -0.73 8.40
C GLY A 183 2.26 -2.10 9.01
N PHE A 184 3.34 -2.26 9.76
CA PHE A 184 3.58 -3.48 10.52
C PHE A 184 4.50 -3.23 11.71
N ASN A 185 4.42 -4.10 12.72
CA ASN A 185 5.18 -3.98 13.96
C ASN A 185 5.69 -5.33 14.46
N ASN A 186 6.59 -5.33 15.44
CA ASN A 186 7.20 -6.52 16.05
C ASN A 186 6.64 -6.83 17.46
N GLU A 187 5.34 -6.60 17.67
CA GLU A 187 4.69 -6.67 18.99
C GLU A 187 4.91 -7.99 19.75
N LEU A 188 4.81 -9.15 19.08
CA LEU A 188 4.96 -10.45 19.72
C LEU A 188 6.40 -10.68 20.20
N THR A 189 7.38 -10.25 19.40
CA THR A 189 8.80 -10.36 19.74
C THR A 189 9.10 -9.61 21.03
N VAL A 190 8.63 -8.36 21.15
CA VAL A 190 8.82 -7.56 22.37
C VAL A 190 8.10 -8.15 23.58
N LYS A 191 6.88 -8.69 23.39
CA LYS A 191 6.14 -9.37 24.47
C LYS A 191 6.89 -10.61 24.97
N ASN A 192 7.46 -11.40 24.08
CA ASN A 192 8.23 -12.58 24.44
C ASN A 192 9.53 -12.24 25.16
N GLU A 193 10.26 -11.22 24.68
CA GLU A 193 11.47 -10.71 25.35
C GLU A 193 11.17 -10.23 26.78
N ASN A 194 10.10 -9.45 26.96
CA ASN A 194 9.69 -8.98 28.28
C ASN A 194 9.30 -10.14 29.21
N ARG A 195 8.57 -11.15 28.70
CA ARG A 195 8.21 -12.33 29.49
C ARG A 195 9.43 -13.12 29.93
N LEU A 196 10.36 -13.38 29.00
CA LEU A 196 11.62 -14.08 29.28
C LEU A 196 12.46 -13.32 30.31
N PHE A 197 12.54 -12.00 30.18
CA PHE A 197 13.24 -11.15 31.13
C PHE A 197 12.64 -11.24 32.54
N GLU A 198 11.31 -11.19 32.67
CA GLU A 198 10.61 -11.34 33.95
C GLU A 198 10.77 -12.75 34.53
N GLU A 199 10.79 -13.80 33.72
CA GLU A 199 11.11 -15.16 34.17
C GLU A 199 12.55 -15.23 34.72
N VAL A 200 13.53 -14.71 33.98
CA VAL A 200 14.94 -14.65 34.43
C VAL A 200 15.05 -13.89 35.76
N LYS A 201 14.35 -12.76 35.91
CA LYS A 201 14.28 -12.00 37.17
C LYS A 201 13.71 -12.82 38.33
N LYS A 202 12.64 -13.58 38.11
CA LYS A 202 12.09 -14.48 39.14
C LYS A 202 13.16 -15.47 39.61
N TYR A 203 13.94 -16.02 38.69
CA TYR A 203 15.03 -16.95 39.00
C TYR A 203 16.35 -16.28 39.45
N GLN A 204 16.49 -14.95 39.43
CA GLN A 204 17.60 -14.25 40.11
C GLN A 204 17.52 -14.36 41.64
N SER A 205 16.37 -14.80 42.18
CA SER A 205 16.21 -15.19 43.59
C SER A 205 16.51 -16.67 43.85
N ALA A 206 16.92 -17.45 42.83
CA ALA A 206 17.34 -18.82 43.02
C ALA A 206 18.58 -18.86 43.94
N ARG A 207 18.58 -19.79 44.90
CA ARG A 207 19.64 -19.97 45.91
C ARG A 207 21.04 -20.19 45.31
N TYR A 208 21.11 -20.52 44.02
CA TYR A 208 22.33 -20.73 43.26
C TYR A 208 22.20 -20.08 41.86
N THR A 209 23.14 -19.21 41.54
CA THR A 209 23.35 -18.62 40.21
C THR A 209 24.27 -19.52 39.37
N LEU A 210 24.39 -19.25 38.07
CA LEU A 210 25.35 -19.94 37.18
C LEU A 210 26.81 -19.78 37.66
N LYS A 211 27.11 -18.72 38.42
CA LYS A 211 28.39 -18.56 39.10
C LYS A 211 28.55 -19.53 40.26
N ASP A 212 27.47 -19.85 40.97
CA ASP A 212 27.47 -20.79 42.09
C ASP A 212 27.50 -22.26 41.64
N ILE A 213 27.01 -22.54 40.43
CA ILE A 213 27.08 -23.88 39.78
C ILE A 213 28.51 -24.17 39.29
N ILE A 214 29.24 -23.14 38.87
CA ILE A 214 30.63 -23.25 38.38
C ILE A 214 31.59 -22.91 39.52
N GLY A 215 32.01 -23.95 40.27
CA GLY A 215 32.87 -23.80 41.45
C GLY A 215 34.11 -22.92 41.26
N GLU A 216 34.57 -22.30 42.35
CA GLU A 216 35.64 -21.28 42.33
C GLU A 216 37.06 -21.85 42.36
N SER A 217 37.24 -23.13 42.02
CA SER A 217 38.57 -23.72 42.02
C SER A 217 39.52 -22.94 41.10
N GLU A 218 40.79 -22.86 41.49
CA GLU A 218 41.81 -22.11 40.76
C GLU A 218 41.89 -22.52 39.27
N LYS A 219 41.67 -23.82 38.99
CA LYS A 219 41.60 -24.36 37.63
C LYS A 219 40.43 -23.81 36.82
N ILE A 220 39.25 -23.69 37.43
CA ILE A 220 38.04 -23.17 36.78
C ILE A 220 38.18 -21.66 36.53
N THR A 221 38.70 -20.91 37.49
CA THR A 221 38.96 -19.47 37.34
C THR A 221 39.96 -19.20 36.22
N ARG A 222 40.99 -20.04 36.09
CA ARG A 222 41.96 -19.96 34.99
C ARG A 222 41.31 -20.16 33.62
N VAL A 223 40.41 -21.13 33.48
CA VAL A 223 39.69 -21.38 32.22
C VAL A 223 38.72 -20.23 31.90
N LYS A 224 38.00 -19.69 32.90
CA LYS A 224 37.13 -18.50 32.70
C LYS A 224 37.90 -17.32 32.11
N ASN A 225 39.09 -17.03 32.66
CA ASN A 225 39.94 -15.94 32.18
C ASN A 225 40.48 -16.21 30.76
N LEU A 226 40.82 -17.47 30.44
CA LEU A 226 41.28 -17.87 29.12
C LEU A 226 40.20 -17.67 28.05
N CYS A 227 38.96 -18.09 28.34
CA CYS A 227 37.82 -17.90 27.43
C CYS A 227 37.46 -16.42 27.25
N LEU A 228 37.48 -15.61 28.33
CA LEU A 228 37.24 -14.16 28.28
C LEU A 228 38.27 -13.41 27.45
N ASN A 229 39.53 -13.84 27.51
CA ASN A 229 40.60 -13.24 26.71
C ASN A 229 40.50 -13.68 25.25
N ALA A 230 40.13 -14.94 24.98
CA ALA A 230 39.89 -15.44 23.63
C ALA A 230 38.70 -14.73 22.95
N SER A 231 37.61 -14.47 23.68
CA SER A 231 36.43 -13.79 23.13
C SER A 231 36.64 -12.31 22.84
N LYS A 232 37.68 -11.69 23.42
CA LYS A 232 38.06 -10.29 23.13
C LYS A 232 39.06 -10.17 21.97
N ALA A 233 39.62 -11.30 21.54
CA ALA A 233 40.57 -11.39 20.43
C ALA A 233 39.90 -11.83 19.11
N SER A 234 38.59 -12.06 19.11
CA SER A 234 37.73 -12.28 17.93
C SER A 234 36.83 -11.05 17.73
#